data_AF-A0A6G1W1G9-F1
#
_entry.id   AF-A0A6G1W1G9-F1
#
_cell.length_a   1.000
_cell.length_b   1.000
_cell.length_c   1.000
_cell.angle_alpha   90.00
_cell.angle_beta   90.00
_cell.angle_gamma   90.00
#
_symmetry.space_group_name_H-M   'P 1'
#
loop_
_entity.id
_entity.type
_entity.pdbx_description
1 polymer ?
#
loop_
_entity_poly.entity_id
_entity_poly.type
_entity_poly.pdbx_seq_one_letter_code
_entity_poly.pdbx_strand_id
1 'polypeptide(L)'
;MKAKQTPYKSLVSGPRTSSKFDSMIYFRDVELIDSSPIARFISQRELLTKILGKEDDSEEWRIKANLAIIGVVSGVESYFRAIIRRVLISDEDSRAHSYKNKVSYGAVLFHLSHLLPEALLEDSTFVSKETILKNVKNFLGLPINPQQIPALDTALDEFEKVCHLRHCIAHRSGLLGSKNAIELGLDKFSIYLEKPISPTLDSVNNVFNICQNLVLEFNDQIFDCIVTRSIPKGIWTGDLRKDKKIYSALFATFSPTPNDMDELKKSYRSFTSHFGI
;
A
#
# COMPACT_ATOMS: atom_id res chain seq x y z
N MET A 1 -17.25 37.41 54.73
CA MET A 1 -17.18 36.79 53.39
C MET A 1 -15.71 36.62 53.01
N LYS A 2 -15.21 35.40 52.79
CA LYS A 2 -13.83 35.19 52.33
C LYS A 2 -13.75 35.49 50.84
N ALA A 3 -12.90 36.43 50.45
CA ALA A 3 -12.63 36.74 49.05
C ALA A 3 -12.04 35.50 48.36
N LYS A 4 -12.65 35.04 47.27
CA LYS A 4 -12.08 33.98 46.43
C LYS A 4 -10.79 34.52 45.81
N GLN A 5 -9.66 34.00 46.28
CA GLN A 5 -8.35 34.33 45.73
C GLN A 5 -8.23 33.72 44.33
N THR A 6 -7.99 34.56 43.32
CA THR A 6 -7.81 34.09 41.94
C THR A 6 -6.52 33.27 41.87
N PRO A 7 -6.54 32.06 41.28
CA PRO A 7 -5.35 31.22 41.21
C PRO A 7 -4.24 31.89 40.39
N TYR A 8 -3.01 31.75 40.88
CA TYR A 8 -1.81 32.23 40.19
C TYR A 8 -1.68 31.59 38.80
N LYS A 9 -1.52 32.41 37.76
CA LYS A 9 -1.39 31.97 36.37
C LYS A 9 0.02 32.28 35.85
N SER A 10 0.84 31.23 35.75
CA SER A 10 2.19 31.33 35.17
C SER A 10 2.15 31.46 33.64
N LEU A 11 2.89 32.43 33.11
CA LEU A 11 3.05 32.67 31.67
C LEU A 11 4.41 32.20 31.11
N VAL A 12 5.15 31.36 31.84
CA VAL A 12 6.50 30.90 31.47
C VAL A 12 6.57 30.31 30.05
N SER A 13 5.49 29.70 29.55
CA SER A 13 5.42 29.09 28.21
C SER A 13 4.95 30.04 27.09
N GLY A 14 4.89 31.36 27.31
CA GLY A 14 4.45 32.34 26.30
C GLY A 14 2.92 32.48 26.16
N PRO A 15 2.41 33.36 25.28
CA PRO A 15 0.98 33.55 25.08
C PRO A 15 0.32 32.27 24.52
N ARG A 16 -0.92 32.01 24.93
CA ARG A 16 -1.71 30.87 24.43
C ARG A 16 -2.63 31.36 23.33
N THR A 17 -2.58 30.70 22.18
CA THR A 17 -3.53 30.91 21.08
C THR A 17 -4.45 29.69 21.01
N SER A 18 -5.76 29.91 21.05
CA SER A 18 -6.76 28.85 20.80
C SER A 18 -7.22 28.91 19.36
N SER A 19 -7.11 27.79 18.64
CA SER A 19 -7.72 27.57 17.33
C SER A 19 -8.84 26.53 17.43
N LYS A 20 -9.81 26.61 16.52
CA LYS A 20 -10.79 25.53 16.32
C LYS A 20 -10.31 24.67 15.16
N PHE A 21 -10.32 23.36 15.34
CA PHE A 21 -10.02 22.41 14.27
C PHE A 21 -11.33 22.06 13.55
N ASP A 22 -11.47 22.52 12.31
CA ASP A 22 -12.51 22.08 11.40
C ASP A 22 -11.90 21.07 10.42
N SER A 23 -12.27 19.80 10.55
CA SER A 23 -11.75 18.73 9.69
C SER A 23 -12.34 18.76 8.28
N MET A 24 -13.51 19.38 8.08
CA MET A 24 -14.24 19.32 6.82
C MET A 24 -13.48 20.00 5.67
N ILE A 25 -12.69 21.02 5.97
CA ILE A 25 -11.94 21.80 4.96
C ILE A 25 -10.83 21.00 4.27
N TYR A 26 -10.43 19.86 4.84
CA TYR A 26 -9.33 19.04 4.31
C TYR A 26 -9.80 17.99 3.29
N PHE A 27 -11.11 17.75 3.19
CA PHE A 27 -11.70 16.79 2.28
C PHE A 27 -12.38 17.52 1.12
N ARG A 28 -12.21 17.01 -0.10
CA ARG A 28 -12.86 17.54 -1.30
C ARG A 28 -13.78 16.48 -1.86
N ASP A 29 -14.99 16.88 -2.25
CA ASP A 29 -15.93 16.03 -2.98
C ASP A 29 -15.54 15.98 -4.45
N VAL A 30 -14.54 15.15 -4.75
CA VAL A 30 -14.01 14.94 -6.11
C VAL A 30 -13.84 13.44 -6.31
N GLU A 31 -14.45 12.92 -7.37
CA GLU A 31 -14.20 11.55 -7.80
C GLU A 31 -12.73 11.39 -8.20
N LEU A 32 -12.09 10.37 -7.64
CA LEU A 32 -10.72 10.03 -8.01
C LEU A 32 -10.70 9.53 -9.45
N ILE A 33 -9.71 9.97 -10.23
CA ILE A 33 -9.46 9.46 -11.58
C ILE A 33 -9.29 7.93 -11.48
N ASP A 34 -10.08 7.20 -12.28
CA ASP A 34 -10.00 5.74 -12.31
C ASP A 34 -8.70 5.29 -12.99
N SER A 35 -7.72 4.91 -12.18
CA SER A 35 -6.48 4.26 -12.62
C SER A 35 -6.33 2.91 -11.92
N SER A 36 -5.66 1.95 -12.56
CA SER A 36 -5.34 0.67 -11.90
C SER A 36 -4.53 0.91 -10.61
N PRO A 37 -4.61 0.01 -9.62
CA PRO A 37 -3.89 0.16 -8.35
C PRO A 37 -2.38 0.30 -8.54
N ILE A 38 -1.80 -0.47 -9.47
CA ILE A 38 -0.38 -0.40 -9.81
C ILE A 38 0.00 0.92 -10.48
N ALA A 39 -0.81 1.43 -11.42
CA ALA A 39 -0.56 2.73 -12.05
C ALA A 39 -0.57 3.85 -11.01
N ARG A 40 -1.53 3.81 -10.07
CA ARG A 40 -1.62 4.79 -8.98
C ARG A 40 -0.37 4.78 -8.09
N PHE A 41 0.13 3.59 -7.75
CA PHE A 41 1.36 3.43 -6.98
C PHE A 41 2.57 4.03 -7.72
N ILE A 42 2.73 3.70 -9.01
CA ILE A 42 3.82 4.22 -9.85
C ILE A 42 3.78 5.74 -9.92
N SER A 43 2.62 6.33 -10.22
CA SER A 43 2.45 7.79 -10.29
C SER A 43 2.70 8.47 -8.94
N GLN A 44 2.29 7.87 -7.83
CA GLN A 44 2.58 8.39 -6.49
C GLN A 44 4.08 8.41 -6.23
N ARG A 45 4.79 7.34 -6.57
CA ARG A 45 6.25 7.25 -6.42
C ARG A 45 6.96 8.32 -7.25
N GLU A 46 6.56 8.51 -8.51
CA GLU A 46 7.12 9.56 -9.39
C GLU A 46 6.92 10.96 -8.79
N LEU A 47 5.74 11.23 -8.23
CA LEU A 47 5.46 12.48 -7.54
C LEU A 47 6.36 12.67 -6.31
N LEU A 48 6.56 11.61 -5.51
CA LEU A 48 7.45 11.67 -4.34
C LEU A 48 8.92 11.91 -4.76
N THR A 49 9.39 11.29 -5.84
CA THR A 49 10.72 11.57 -6.41
C THR A 49 10.85 13.04 -6.83
N LYS A 50 9.80 13.60 -7.44
CA LYS A 50 9.78 15.02 -7.83
C LYS A 50 9.80 15.95 -6.63
N ILE A 51 9.06 15.61 -5.56
CA ILE A 51 9.04 16.39 -4.30
C ILE A 51 10.40 16.34 -3.61
N LEU A 52 11.07 15.18 -3.62
CA LEU A 52 12.38 15.00 -3.01
C LEU A 52 13.44 15.91 -3.62
N GLY A 53 13.41 16.08 -4.96
CA GLY A 53 14.32 16.97 -5.67
C GLY A 53 15.78 16.51 -5.61
N LYS A 54 16.71 17.46 -5.77
CA LYS A 54 18.15 17.20 -5.70
C LYS A 54 18.61 17.10 -4.25
N GLU A 55 19.48 16.15 -3.95
CA GLU A 55 20.14 16.03 -2.65
C GLU A 55 20.98 17.26 -2.30
N ASP A 56 20.82 17.70 -1.05
CA ASP A 56 21.63 18.71 -0.40
C ASP A 56 21.75 18.40 1.11
N ASP A 57 22.63 19.12 1.80
CA ASP A 57 22.92 18.87 3.22
C ASP A 57 21.89 19.50 4.19
N SER A 58 20.81 20.10 3.69
CA SER A 58 19.84 20.81 4.52
C SER A 58 18.97 19.87 5.36
N GLU A 59 18.54 20.38 6.51
CA GLU A 59 17.52 19.69 7.33
C GLU A 59 16.18 19.56 6.58
N GLU A 60 15.84 20.54 5.74
CA GLU A 60 14.65 20.49 4.90
C GLU A 60 14.68 19.30 3.94
N TRP A 61 15.80 19.05 3.27
CA TRP A 61 15.95 17.91 2.38
C TRP A 61 15.84 16.58 3.14
N ARG A 62 16.46 16.49 4.33
CA ARG A 62 16.34 15.31 5.20
C ARG A 62 14.90 15.04 5.63
N ILE A 63 14.13 16.09 5.94
CA ILE A 63 12.70 15.97 6.25
C ILE A 63 11.92 15.49 5.03
N LYS A 64 12.18 16.06 3.84
CA LYS A 64 11.56 15.59 2.58
C LYS A 64 11.86 14.13 2.31
N ALA A 65 13.10 13.68 2.51
CA ALA A 65 13.51 12.28 2.38
C ALA A 65 12.74 11.36 3.33
N ASN A 66 12.64 11.73 4.60
CA ASN A 66 11.88 10.99 5.59
C ASN A 66 10.38 10.90 5.25
N LEU A 67 9.78 12.01 4.81
CA LEU A 67 8.39 12.04 4.37
C LEU A 67 8.17 11.24 3.09
N ALA A 68 9.13 11.24 2.17
CA ALA A 68 9.10 10.44 0.94
C ALA A 68 9.10 8.94 1.24
N ILE A 69 9.93 8.49 2.20
CA ILE A 69 9.93 7.10 2.70
C ILE A 69 8.57 6.73 3.29
N ILE A 70 8.01 7.56 4.17
CA ILE A 70 6.67 7.32 4.73
C ILE A 70 5.62 7.29 3.61
N GLY A 71 5.72 8.19 2.65
CA GLY A 71 4.81 8.32 1.53
C GLY A 71 4.77 7.08 0.65
N VAL A 72 5.92 6.52 0.28
CA VAL A 72 5.97 5.32 -0.59
C VAL A 72 5.47 4.08 0.13
N VAL A 73 5.77 3.92 1.44
CA VAL A 73 5.23 2.81 2.26
C VAL A 73 3.71 2.92 2.38
N SER A 74 3.19 4.13 2.56
CA SER A 74 1.74 4.39 2.53
C SER A 74 1.13 4.09 1.15
N GLY A 75 1.90 4.27 0.08
CA GLY A 75 1.55 3.88 -1.27
C GLY A 75 1.41 2.36 -1.44
N VAL A 76 2.29 1.57 -0.83
CA VAL A 76 2.18 0.09 -0.81
C VAL A 76 0.89 -0.35 -0.12
N GLU A 77 0.58 0.22 1.04
CA GLU A 77 -0.68 -0.08 1.73
C GLU A 77 -1.91 0.31 0.89
N SER A 78 -1.85 1.48 0.27
CA SER A 78 -2.91 1.95 -0.63
C SER A 78 -3.07 1.07 -1.86
N TYR A 79 -1.98 0.50 -2.39
CA TYR A 79 -1.99 -0.48 -3.47
C TYR A 79 -2.76 -1.74 -3.04
N PHE A 80 -2.39 -2.34 -1.90
CA PHE A 80 -3.04 -3.56 -1.40
C PHE A 80 -4.54 -3.37 -1.17
N ARG A 81 -4.93 -2.25 -0.56
CA ARG A 81 -6.35 -1.92 -0.38
C ARG A 81 -7.10 -1.86 -1.71
N ALA A 82 -6.56 -1.13 -2.68
CA ALA A 82 -7.20 -0.94 -3.97
C ALA A 82 -7.23 -2.23 -4.82
N ILE A 83 -6.17 -3.04 -4.80
CA ILE A 83 -6.16 -4.29 -5.57
C ILE A 83 -7.13 -5.31 -4.98
N ILE A 84 -7.17 -5.46 -3.65
CA ILE A 84 -8.14 -6.33 -2.98
C ILE A 84 -9.57 -5.88 -3.31
N ARG A 85 -9.87 -4.58 -3.18
CA ARG A 85 -11.19 -4.04 -3.54
C ARG A 85 -11.58 -4.37 -4.97
N ARG A 86 -10.70 -4.13 -5.95
CA ARG A 86 -10.99 -4.40 -7.37
C ARG A 86 -11.20 -5.89 -7.63
N VAL A 87 -10.39 -6.76 -7.02
CA VAL A 87 -10.55 -8.20 -7.15
C VAL A 87 -11.87 -8.68 -6.54
N LEU A 88 -12.30 -8.17 -5.39
CA LEU A 88 -13.60 -8.53 -4.80
C LEU A 88 -14.80 -8.11 -5.69
N ILE A 89 -14.62 -7.10 -6.53
CA ILE A 89 -15.64 -6.67 -7.50
C ILE A 89 -15.63 -7.59 -8.73
N SER A 90 -14.46 -7.93 -9.28
CA SER A 90 -14.33 -8.62 -10.56
C SER A 90 -14.28 -10.15 -10.48
N ASP A 91 -13.80 -10.71 -9.36
CA ASP A 91 -13.59 -12.14 -9.18
C ASP A 91 -14.55 -12.74 -8.14
N GLU A 92 -15.44 -13.62 -8.61
CA GLU A 92 -16.52 -14.19 -7.81
C GLU A 92 -16.02 -15.10 -6.69
N ASP A 93 -14.95 -15.86 -6.90
CA ASP A 93 -14.42 -16.77 -5.87
C ASP A 93 -13.83 -15.98 -4.69
N SER A 94 -13.06 -14.92 -4.97
CA SER A 94 -12.53 -14.03 -3.93
C SER A 94 -13.66 -13.35 -3.18
N ARG A 95 -14.68 -12.86 -3.92
CA ARG A 95 -15.86 -12.25 -3.30
C ARG A 95 -16.57 -13.24 -2.37
N ALA A 96 -16.81 -14.46 -2.82
CA ALA A 96 -17.45 -15.49 -2.01
C ALA A 96 -16.62 -15.85 -0.77
N HIS A 97 -15.29 -15.93 -0.90
CA HIS A 97 -14.39 -16.13 0.23
C HIS A 97 -14.51 -15.04 1.29
N SER A 98 -14.78 -13.80 0.86
CA SER A 98 -14.85 -12.64 1.73
C SER A 98 -16.15 -12.50 2.53
N TYR A 99 -17.22 -13.26 2.22
CA TYR A 99 -18.56 -13.09 2.83
C TYR A 99 -18.61 -13.22 4.36
N LYS A 100 -17.66 -13.92 4.97
CA LYS A 100 -17.54 -14.06 6.43
C LYS A 100 -16.97 -12.81 7.12
N ASN A 101 -16.37 -11.89 6.36
CA ASN A 101 -15.76 -10.69 6.92
C ASN A 101 -16.84 -9.67 7.29
N LYS A 102 -16.58 -8.92 8.36
CA LYS A 102 -17.52 -7.96 8.91
C LYS A 102 -17.29 -6.59 8.30
N VAL A 103 -18.39 -5.85 8.11
CA VAL A 103 -18.38 -4.42 7.80
C VAL A 103 -19.06 -3.67 8.94
N SER A 104 -18.66 -2.42 9.19
CA SER A 104 -19.35 -1.56 10.13
C SER A 104 -20.76 -1.23 9.62
N TYR A 105 -21.74 -1.11 10.51
CA TYR A 105 -23.11 -0.72 10.11
C TYR A 105 -23.14 0.69 9.50
N GLY A 106 -22.29 1.60 9.98
CA GLY A 106 -22.12 2.93 9.41
C GLY A 106 -21.66 2.88 7.94
N ALA A 107 -20.71 1.99 7.61
CA ALA A 107 -20.29 1.82 6.23
C ALA A 107 -21.43 1.34 5.32
N VAL A 108 -22.26 0.40 5.79
CA VAL A 108 -23.43 -0.07 5.04
C VAL A 108 -24.43 1.05 4.76
N LEU A 109 -24.63 1.98 5.69
CA LEU A 109 -25.58 3.07 5.53
C LEU A 109 -25.08 4.21 4.63
N PHE A 110 -23.77 4.48 4.62
CA PHE A 110 -23.23 5.70 4.02
C PHE A 110 -22.21 5.49 2.89
N HIS A 111 -21.68 4.29 2.65
CA HIS A 111 -20.79 4.04 1.51
C HIS A 111 -21.57 3.85 0.20
N LEU A 112 -20.94 4.27 -0.90
CA LEU A 112 -21.34 3.82 -2.24
C LEU A 112 -21.10 2.31 -2.37
N SER A 113 -22.04 1.59 -2.99
CA SER A 113 -22.00 0.11 -3.07
C SER A 113 -20.69 -0.44 -3.66
N HIS A 114 -20.14 0.21 -4.68
CA HIS A 114 -18.89 -0.18 -5.32
C HIS A 114 -17.63 0.15 -4.48
N LEU A 115 -17.77 0.99 -3.44
CA LEU A 115 -16.71 1.29 -2.45
C LEU A 115 -16.86 0.49 -1.17
N LEU A 116 -17.95 -0.25 -0.99
CA LEU A 116 -18.17 -1.06 0.21
C LEU A 116 -17.06 -2.09 0.49
N PRO A 117 -16.39 -2.71 -0.52
CA PRO A 117 -15.27 -3.60 -0.20
C PRO A 117 -14.06 -2.87 0.41
N GLU A 118 -13.97 -1.54 0.31
CA GLU A 118 -12.97 -0.77 1.06
C GLU A 118 -13.23 -0.84 2.58
N ALA A 119 -14.51 -0.80 2.99
CA ALA A 119 -14.90 -0.87 4.39
C ALA A 119 -14.56 -2.22 5.05
N LEU A 120 -14.41 -3.29 4.26
CA LEU A 120 -13.91 -4.59 4.75
C LEU A 120 -12.46 -4.51 5.25
N LEU A 121 -11.70 -3.52 4.79
CA LEU A 121 -10.27 -3.40 5.02
C LEU A 121 -9.92 -2.38 6.11
N GLU A 122 -10.90 -1.70 6.73
CA GLU A 122 -10.66 -0.63 7.72
C GLU A 122 -9.78 -1.09 8.89
N ASP A 123 -10.03 -2.31 9.40
CA ASP A 123 -9.26 -2.90 10.50
C ASP A 123 -8.01 -3.69 10.04
N SER A 124 -7.67 -3.61 8.76
CA SER A 124 -6.54 -4.32 8.16
C SER A 124 -5.36 -3.39 7.91
N THR A 125 -4.15 -3.87 8.17
CA THR A 125 -2.90 -3.17 7.87
C THR A 125 -2.08 -3.95 6.85
N PHE A 126 -1.24 -3.26 6.08
CA PHE A 126 -0.36 -3.88 5.08
C PHE A 126 1.09 -3.43 5.31
N VAL A 127 1.53 -3.51 6.57
CA VAL A 127 2.79 -2.95 7.08
C VAL A 127 3.75 -4.02 7.60
N SER A 128 3.49 -5.29 7.26
CA SER A 128 4.41 -6.40 7.50
C SER A 128 4.08 -7.57 6.58
N LYS A 129 5.06 -8.44 6.35
CA LYS A 129 4.94 -9.71 5.64
C LYS A 129 3.79 -10.55 6.17
N GLU A 130 3.70 -10.70 7.49
CA GLU A 130 2.62 -11.46 8.13
C GLU A 130 1.25 -10.87 7.82
N THR A 131 1.08 -9.56 8.02
CA THR A 131 -0.22 -8.91 7.85
C THR A 131 -0.65 -8.87 6.38
N ILE A 132 0.28 -8.65 5.46
CA ILE A 132 0.02 -8.70 4.01
C ILE A 132 -0.48 -10.10 3.60
N LEU A 133 0.27 -11.16 3.91
CA LEU A 133 -0.09 -12.52 3.52
C LEU A 133 -1.41 -12.96 4.15
N LYS A 134 -1.58 -12.68 5.45
CA LYS A 134 -2.81 -12.95 6.18
C LYS A 134 -4.01 -12.28 5.53
N ASN A 135 -3.91 -11.00 5.20
CA ASN A 135 -5.03 -10.24 4.66
C ASN A 135 -5.34 -10.63 3.21
N VAL A 136 -4.33 -10.83 2.35
CA VAL A 136 -4.53 -11.34 0.99
C VAL A 136 -5.26 -12.69 1.02
N LYS A 137 -4.84 -13.60 1.89
CA LYS A 137 -5.53 -14.89 2.09
C LYS A 137 -6.94 -14.71 2.65
N ASN A 138 -7.12 -13.88 3.67
CA ASN A 138 -8.41 -13.70 4.36
C ASN A 138 -9.48 -13.06 3.46
N PHE A 139 -9.10 -12.13 2.58
CA PHE A 139 -10.03 -11.44 1.70
C PHE A 139 -10.18 -12.12 0.35
N LEU A 140 -9.09 -12.61 -0.26
CA LEU A 140 -9.13 -13.15 -1.63
C LEU A 140 -9.13 -14.68 -1.70
N GLY A 141 -8.81 -15.36 -0.61
CA GLY A 141 -8.72 -16.83 -0.58
C GLY A 141 -7.61 -17.40 -1.46
N LEU A 142 -6.61 -16.60 -1.84
CA LEU A 142 -5.53 -17.02 -2.74
C LEU A 142 -4.42 -17.76 -1.96
N PRO A 143 -3.95 -18.92 -2.46
CA PRO A 143 -2.95 -19.75 -1.79
C PRO A 143 -1.52 -19.28 -2.10
N ILE A 144 -1.21 -18.00 -1.89
CA ILE A 144 0.14 -17.46 -2.13
C ILE A 144 1.10 -18.00 -1.06
N ASN A 145 2.11 -18.74 -1.49
CA ASN A 145 3.15 -19.34 -0.64
C ASN A 145 4.53 -18.76 -1.01
N PRO A 146 5.01 -17.73 -0.30
CA PRO A 146 6.27 -17.06 -0.62
C PRO A 146 7.47 -17.99 -0.69
N GLN A 147 7.51 -19.04 0.13
CA GLN A 147 8.62 -20.00 0.16
C GLN A 147 8.80 -20.76 -1.17
N GLN A 148 7.76 -20.78 -2.02
CA GLN A 148 7.80 -21.37 -3.36
C GLN A 148 8.10 -20.34 -4.46
N ILE A 149 8.18 -19.05 -4.11
CA ILE A 149 8.34 -17.91 -5.01
C ILE A 149 9.49 -17.04 -4.46
N PRO A 150 10.76 -17.39 -4.72
CA PRO A 150 11.91 -16.73 -4.08
C PRO A 150 11.97 -15.21 -4.27
N ALA A 151 11.51 -14.69 -5.42
CA ALA A 151 11.47 -13.26 -5.69
C ALA A 151 10.49 -12.53 -4.75
N LEU A 152 9.28 -13.08 -4.57
CA LEU A 152 8.27 -12.57 -3.64
C LEU A 152 8.75 -12.66 -2.18
N ASP A 153 9.35 -13.78 -1.78
CA ASP A 153 9.85 -13.96 -0.40
C ASP A 153 10.91 -12.91 -0.05
N THR A 154 11.84 -12.70 -0.98
CA THR A 154 12.88 -11.66 -0.85
C THR A 154 12.28 -10.27 -0.79
N ALA A 155 11.31 -9.95 -1.66
CA ALA A 155 10.65 -8.65 -1.67
C ALA A 155 9.89 -8.37 -0.36
N LEU A 156 9.25 -9.39 0.21
CA LEU A 156 8.58 -9.32 1.50
C LEU A 156 9.55 -9.06 2.65
N ASP A 157 10.68 -9.77 2.68
CA ASP A 157 11.69 -9.62 3.74
C ASP A 157 12.38 -8.25 3.70
N GLU A 158 12.68 -7.73 2.50
CA GLU A 158 13.22 -6.38 2.36
C GLU A 158 12.18 -5.31 2.74
N PHE A 159 10.92 -5.51 2.40
CA PHE A 159 9.86 -4.58 2.79
C PHE A 159 9.62 -4.56 4.30
N GLU A 160 9.74 -5.70 5.00
CA GLU A 160 9.66 -5.76 6.47
C GLU A 160 10.68 -4.80 7.13
N LYS A 161 11.93 -4.80 6.63
CA LYS A 161 12.98 -3.88 7.10
C LYS A 161 12.60 -2.42 6.85
N VAL A 162 12.00 -2.12 5.70
CA VAL A 162 11.47 -0.79 5.37
C VAL A 162 10.34 -0.38 6.32
N CYS A 163 9.47 -1.31 6.74
CA CYS A 163 8.42 -1.03 7.72
C CYS A 163 8.99 -0.66 9.09
N HIS A 164 10.07 -1.32 9.54
CA HIS A 164 10.79 -0.93 10.76
C HIS A 164 11.45 0.45 10.64
N LEU A 165 12.02 0.78 9.48
CA LEU A 165 12.54 2.11 9.18
C LEU A 165 11.43 3.16 9.26
N ARG A 166 10.29 2.93 8.60
CA ARG A 166 9.11 3.81 8.66
C ARG A 166 8.63 4.01 10.10
N HIS A 167 8.66 2.98 10.93
CA HIS A 167 8.28 3.09 12.34
C HIS A 167 9.21 4.07 13.09
N CYS A 168 10.52 3.99 12.86
CA CYS A 168 11.48 4.93 13.46
C CYS A 168 11.22 6.38 13.04
N ILE A 169 10.99 6.61 11.74
CA ILE A 169 10.73 7.95 11.20
C ILE A 169 9.43 8.51 11.80
N ALA A 170 8.34 7.74 11.79
CA ALA A 170 7.02 8.22 12.16
C ALA A 170 6.81 8.40 13.68
N HIS A 171 7.42 7.54 14.52
CA HIS A 171 7.07 7.48 15.94
C HIS A 171 8.19 7.89 16.91
N ARG A 172 9.41 8.14 16.42
CA ARG A 172 10.56 8.50 17.27
C ARG A 172 11.34 9.70 16.77
N SER A 173 10.70 10.60 16.03
CA SER A 173 11.37 11.76 15.40
C SER A 173 12.61 11.34 14.60
N GLY A 174 12.58 10.17 13.97
CA GLY A 174 13.71 9.63 13.22
C GLY A 174 14.81 8.97 14.04
N LEU A 175 14.64 8.70 15.34
CA LEU A 175 15.65 8.02 16.17
C LEU A 175 15.50 6.49 16.15
N LEU A 176 16.63 5.77 15.97
CA LEU A 176 16.63 4.30 16.00
C LEU A 176 16.46 3.77 17.44
N GLY A 177 15.39 3.01 17.67
CA GLY A 177 15.11 2.38 18.96
C GLY A 177 15.57 0.95 19.06
N SER A 178 15.76 0.45 20.28
CA SER A 178 16.23 -0.91 20.55
C SER A 178 15.37 -1.99 19.91
N LYS A 179 14.03 -1.87 19.94
CA LYS A 179 13.12 -2.82 19.28
C LYS A 179 13.36 -2.92 17.77
N ASN A 180 13.43 -1.78 17.07
CA ASN A 180 13.67 -1.78 15.63
C ASN A 180 15.11 -2.18 15.29
N ALA A 181 16.08 -1.85 16.15
CA ALA A 181 17.46 -2.29 15.98
C ALA A 181 17.59 -3.82 16.09
N ILE A 182 16.80 -4.48 16.95
CA ILE A 182 16.75 -5.95 17.04
C ILE A 182 16.30 -6.54 15.71
N GLU A 183 15.19 -6.06 15.15
CA GLU A 183 14.64 -6.57 13.88
C GLU A 183 15.56 -6.29 12.69
N LEU A 184 16.33 -5.20 12.72
CA LEU A 184 17.34 -4.87 11.69
C LEU A 184 18.69 -5.60 11.91
N GLY A 185 18.92 -6.16 13.09
CA GLY A 185 20.16 -6.85 13.49
C GLY A 185 20.99 -6.07 14.52
N LEU A 186 20.65 -6.20 15.81
CA LEU A 186 21.18 -5.37 16.90
C LEU A 186 22.70 -5.31 16.97
N ASP A 187 23.40 -6.42 16.73
CA ASP A 187 24.85 -6.48 16.82
C ASP A 187 25.54 -5.48 15.88
N LYS A 188 24.95 -5.24 14.70
CA LYS A 188 25.44 -4.27 13.72
C LYS A 188 24.92 -2.86 13.99
N PHE A 189 23.72 -2.74 14.55
CA PHE A 189 23.00 -1.47 14.68
C PHE A 189 23.10 -0.82 16.07
N SER A 190 23.69 -1.49 17.06
CA SER A 190 23.83 -1.00 18.44
C SER A 190 24.52 0.37 18.53
N ILE A 191 25.51 0.61 17.68
CA ILE A 191 26.22 1.90 17.61
C ILE A 191 25.34 3.05 17.11
N TYR A 192 24.16 2.76 16.54
CA TYR A 192 23.22 3.75 16.01
C TYR A 192 21.99 3.94 16.90
N LEU A 193 21.91 3.28 18.06
CA LEU A 193 20.82 3.49 19.01
C LEU A 193 20.72 4.97 19.41
N GLU A 194 19.50 5.50 19.39
CA GLU A 194 19.18 6.91 19.66
C GLU A 194 19.86 7.92 18.72
N LYS A 195 20.47 7.47 17.62
CA LYS A 195 20.98 8.35 16.57
C LYS A 195 19.90 8.64 15.52
N PRO A 196 19.92 9.83 14.91
CA PRO A 196 18.96 10.19 13.87
C PRO A 196 19.21 9.41 12.59
N ILE A 197 18.12 9.05 11.92
CA ILE A 197 18.14 8.56 10.54
C ILE A 197 18.62 9.69 9.65
N SER A 198 19.59 9.37 8.80
CA SER A 198 20.23 10.28 7.86
C SER A 198 20.16 9.66 6.47
N PRO A 199 19.02 9.75 5.77
CA PRO A 199 18.90 9.20 4.42
C PRO A 199 19.82 9.97 3.46
N THR A 200 20.33 9.28 2.45
CA THR A 200 20.88 9.84 1.20
C THR A 200 19.91 9.58 0.04
N LEU A 201 20.07 10.25 -1.10
CA LEU A 201 19.19 10.03 -2.25
C LEU A 201 19.21 8.56 -2.68
N ASP A 202 20.39 7.95 -2.70
CA ASP A 202 20.56 6.53 -3.02
C ASP A 202 19.80 5.63 -2.04
N SER A 203 19.84 5.93 -0.74
CA SER A 203 19.11 5.15 0.25
C SER A 203 17.59 5.27 0.08
N VAL A 204 17.08 6.45 -0.28
CA VAL A 204 15.65 6.66 -0.53
C VAL A 204 15.22 5.94 -1.81
N ASN A 205 16.03 6.04 -2.88
CA ASN A 205 15.79 5.30 -4.12
C ASN A 205 15.78 3.79 -3.90
N ASN A 206 16.66 3.29 -3.03
CA ASN A 206 16.65 1.87 -2.65
C ASN A 206 15.33 1.48 -1.96
N VAL A 207 14.84 2.28 -1.01
CA VAL A 207 13.52 2.08 -0.38
C VAL A 207 12.39 2.10 -1.41
N PHE A 208 12.45 3.02 -2.38
CA PHE A 208 11.46 3.12 -3.46
C PHE A 208 11.44 1.87 -4.33
N ASN A 209 12.62 1.32 -4.64
CA ASN A 209 12.76 0.10 -5.42
C ASN A 209 12.26 -1.13 -4.64
N ILE A 210 12.57 -1.24 -3.34
CA ILE A 210 12.05 -2.32 -2.48
C ILE A 210 10.52 -2.30 -2.49
N CYS A 211 9.91 -1.13 -2.27
CA CYS A 211 8.45 -0.98 -2.29
C CYS A 211 7.85 -1.31 -3.65
N GLN A 212 8.48 -0.87 -4.74
CA GLN A 212 8.01 -1.19 -6.08
C GLN A 212 8.10 -2.69 -6.39
N ASN A 213 9.22 -3.32 -6.07
CA ASN A 213 9.40 -4.75 -6.34
C ASN A 213 8.32 -5.56 -5.63
N LEU A 214 8.04 -5.26 -4.36
CA LEU A 214 6.96 -5.92 -3.63
C LEU A 214 5.60 -5.75 -4.33
N VAL A 215 5.27 -4.54 -4.77
CA VAL A 215 4.01 -4.25 -5.48
C VAL A 215 3.93 -5.02 -6.79
N LEU A 216 5.00 -5.05 -7.58
CA LEU A 216 5.05 -5.78 -8.85
C LEU A 216 4.89 -7.29 -8.63
N GLU A 217 5.66 -7.87 -7.71
CA GLU A 217 5.59 -9.29 -7.39
C GLU A 217 4.17 -9.68 -6.93
N PHE A 218 3.56 -8.93 -6.02
CA PHE A 218 2.18 -9.24 -5.61
C PHE A 218 1.15 -9.03 -6.72
N ASN A 219 1.34 -8.02 -7.57
CA ASN A 219 0.44 -7.77 -8.69
C ASN A 219 0.36 -8.98 -9.62
N ASP A 220 1.52 -9.51 -9.98
CA ASP A 220 1.62 -10.65 -10.88
C ASP A 220 1.14 -11.93 -10.18
N GLN A 221 1.54 -12.16 -8.93
CA GLN A 221 1.12 -13.36 -8.19
C GLN A 221 -0.40 -13.42 -7.95
N ILE A 222 -1.05 -12.29 -7.67
CA ILE A 222 -2.51 -12.24 -7.53
C ILE A 222 -3.17 -12.52 -8.88
N PHE A 223 -2.67 -11.91 -9.97
CA PHE A 223 -3.18 -12.14 -11.32
C PHE A 223 -3.07 -13.61 -11.72
N ASP A 224 -1.88 -14.21 -11.54
CA ASP A 224 -1.59 -15.60 -11.87
C ASP A 224 -2.49 -16.56 -11.10
N CYS A 225 -2.71 -16.32 -9.80
CA CYS A 225 -3.61 -17.16 -9.00
C CYS A 225 -5.05 -17.10 -9.50
N ILE A 226 -5.56 -15.91 -9.84
CA ILE A 226 -6.93 -15.73 -10.35
C ILE A 226 -7.09 -16.41 -11.71
N VAL A 227 -6.16 -16.15 -12.63
CA VAL A 227 -6.19 -16.71 -13.98
C VAL A 227 -6.06 -18.23 -13.94
N THR A 228 -5.08 -18.77 -13.20
CA THR A 228 -4.89 -20.23 -13.05
C THR A 228 -6.11 -20.90 -12.45
N ARG A 229 -6.71 -20.33 -11.39
CA ARG A 229 -7.92 -20.87 -10.76
C ARG A 229 -9.13 -20.86 -11.71
N SER A 230 -9.15 -19.95 -12.68
CA SER A 230 -10.24 -19.86 -13.65
C SER A 230 -10.16 -20.88 -14.80
N ILE A 231 -8.98 -21.48 -15.06
CA ILE A 231 -8.79 -22.44 -16.16
C ILE A 231 -9.72 -23.65 -16.09
N PRO A 232 -9.84 -24.37 -14.95
CA PRO A 232 -10.70 -25.55 -14.86
C PRO A 232 -12.20 -25.24 -15.03
N LYS A 233 -12.60 -23.97 -14.99
CA LYS A 233 -13.99 -23.55 -15.19
C LYS A 233 -14.39 -23.55 -16.67
N GLY A 234 -13.44 -23.68 -17.60
CA GLY A 234 -13.72 -23.74 -19.04
C GLY A 234 -14.34 -22.46 -19.62
N ILE A 235 -14.10 -21.31 -18.98
CA ILE A 235 -14.67 -20.02 -19.40
C ILE A 235 -13.88 -19.35 -20.54
N TRP A 236 -12.68 -19.85 -20.84
CA TRP A 236 -11.78 -19.30 -21.84
C TRP A 236 -11.89 -20.06 -23.16
N THR A 237 -12.02 -19.34 -24.26
CA THR A 237 -12.12 -19.95 -25.60
C THR A 237 -10.85 -19.80 -26.43
N GLY A 238 -9.84 -19.08 -25.94
CA GLY A 238 -8.61 -18.80 -26.70
C GLY A 238 -8.76 -17.69 -27.74
N ASP A 239 -9.97 -17.12 -27.89
CA ASP A 239 -10.27 -16.03 -28.81
C ASP A 239 -10.57 -14.76 -28.01
N LEU A 240 -9.64 -13.79 -28.10
CA LEU A 240 -9.77 -12.52 -27.39
C LEU A 240 -11.10 -11.82 -27.69
N ARG A 241 -11.72 -12.03 -28.86
CA ARG A 241 -13.02 -11.40 -29.17
C ARG A 241 -14.14 -11.89 -28.27
N LYS A 242 -14.12 -13.19 -27.93
CA LYS A 242 -15.10 -13.84 -27.04
C LYS A 242 -14.75 -13.58 -25.57
N ASP A 243 -13.47 -13.66 -25.25
CA ASP A 243 -12.97 -13.55 -23.87
C ASP A 243 -12.76 -12.10 -23.41
N LYS A 244 -12.88 -11.13 -24.34
CA LYS A 244 -12.58 -9.70 -24.13
C LYS A 244 -13.20 -9.15 -22.86
N LYS A 245 -14.48 -9.43 -22.64
CA LYS A 245 -15.25 -8.84 -21.54
C LYS A 245 -14.62 -9.18 -20.19
N ILE A 246 -14.20 -10.43 -20.01
CA ILE A 246 -13.63 -10.93 -18.76
C ILE A 246 -12.15 -10.52 -18.69
N TYR A 247 -11.38 -10.81 -19.75
CA TYR A 247 -9.94 -10.58 -19.73
C TYR A 247 -9.57 -9.10 -19.67
N SER A 248 -10.28 -8.21 -20.36
CA SER A 248 -10.03 -6.77 -20.27
C SER A 248 -10.34 -6.20 -18.89
N ALA A 249 -11.31 -6.75 -18.16
CA ALA A 249 -11.60 -6.31 -16.79
C ALA A 249 -10.48 -6.72 -15.81
N LEU A 250 -9.94 -7.94 -15.98
CA LEU A 250 -8.75 -8.38 -15.24
C LEU A 250 -7.55 -7.52 -15.63
N PHE A 251 -7.25 -7.39 -16.92
CA PHE A 251 -6.13 -6.57 -17.40
C PHE A 251 -6.23 -5.12 -16.91
N ALA A 252 -7.40 -4.50 -16.93
CA ALA A 252 -7.60 -3.14 -16.43
C ALA A 252 -7.36 -3.01 -14.92
N THR A 253 -7.47 -4.11 -14.17
CA THR A 253 -7.19 -4.16 -12.74
C THR A 253 -5.69 -4.27 -12.46
N PHE A 254 -4.93 -5.02 -13.26
CA PHE A 254 -3.52 -5.36 -12.96
C PHE A 254 -2.50 -4.65 -13.84
N SER A 255 -2.90 -4.05 -14.96
CA SER A 255 -1.98 -3.39 -15.89
C SER A 255 -1.72 -1.93 -15.50
N PRO A 256 -0.47 -1.44 -15.55
CA PRO A 256 -0.19 0.00 -15.41
C PRO A 256 -0.72 0.82 -16.60
N THR A 257 -0.98 0.18 -17.74
CA THR A 257 -1.49 0.78 -18.97
C THR A 257 -2.81 0.11 -19.39
N PRO A 258 -3.89 0.26 -18.60
CA PRO A 258 -5.13 -0.49 -18.78
C PRO A 258 -5.84 -0.22 -20.13
N ASN A 259 -5.53 0.92 -20.76
CA ASN A 259 -6.09 1.33 -22.05
C ASN A 259 -5.20 0.99 -23.26
N ASP A 260 -4.02 0.40 -23.03
CA ASP A 260 -3.13 -0.02 -24.11
C ASP A 260 -3.60 -1.34 -24.73
N MET A 261 -4.16 -1.24 -25.93
CA MET A 261 -4.71 -2.39 -26.65
C MET A 261 -3.65 -3.35 -27.17
N ASP A 262 -2.40 -2.91 -27.35
CA ASP A 262 -1.33 -3.79 -27.82
C ASP A 262 -0.72 -4.56 -26.65
N GLU A 263 -0.56 -3.94 -25.49
CA GLU A 263 -0.18 -4.65 -24.26
C GLU A 263 -1.26 -5.64 -23.82
N LEU A 264 -2.55 -5.28 -23.93
CA LEU A 264 -3.66 -6.22 -23.69
C LEU A 264 -3.54 -7.47 -24.59
N LYS A 265 -3.31 -7.29 -25.89
CA LYS A 265 -3.17 -8.41 -26.84
C LYS A 265 -1.93 -9.25 -26.53
N LYS A 266 -0.81 -8.64 -26.19
CA LYS A 266 0.43 -9.35 -25.83
C LYS A 266 0.21 -10.20 -24.57
N SER A 267 -0.34 -9.59 -23.52
CA SER A 267 -0.69 -10.28 -22.27
C SER A 267 -1.62 -11.47 -22.55
N TYR A 268 -2.71 -11.25 -23.29
CA TYR A 268 -3.66 -12.30 -23.61
C TYR A 268 -3.04 -13.46 -24.41
N ARG A 269 -2.21 -13.16 -25.41
CA ARG A 269 -1.50 -14.19 -26.19
C ARG A 269 -0.54 -15.00 -25.33
N SER A 270 0.15 -14.34 -24.39
CA SER A 270 1.04 -15.03 -23.46
C SER A 270 0.25 -15.96 -22.54
N PHE A 271 -0.89 -15.50 -22.04
CA PHE A 271 -1.82 -16.30 -21.25
C PHE A 271 -2.31 -17.55 -22.01
N THR A 272 -2.89 -17.38 -23.20
CA THR A 272 -3.44 -18.51 -23.96
C THR A 272 -2.35 -19.49 -24.39
N SER A 273 -1.18 -18.98 -24.80
CA SER A 273 -0.03 -19.81 -25.15
C SER A 273 0.49 -20.63 -23.97
N HIS A 274 0.48 -20.10 -22.75
CA HIS A 274 0.96 -20.80 -21.57
C HIS A 274 0.06 -21.98 -21.19
N PHE A 275 -1.26 -21.79 -21.25
CA PHE A 275 -2.24 -22.81 -20.86
C PHE A 275 -2.72 -23.70 -22.01
N GLY A 276 -2.26 -23.46 -23.24
CA GLY A 276 -2.64 -24.26 -24.41
C GLY A 276 -4.10 -24.13 -24.82
N ILE A 277 -4.65 -22.91 -24.70
CA ILE A 277 -6.05 -22.55 -25.01
C ILE A 277 -6.13 -21.89 -26.40
#